data_AF-A0A1V4UUL3-F1
#
_entry.id   AF-A0A1V4UUL3-F1
#
_cell.length_a   1.000
_cell.length_b   1.000
_cell.length_c   1.000
_cell.angle_alpha   90.00
_cell.angle_beta   90.00
_cell.angle_gamma   90.00
#
_symmetry.space_group_name_H-M   'P 1'
#
loop_
_entity.id
_entity.type
_entity.pdbx_description
1 polymer ?
#
loop_
_entity_poly.entity_id
_entity_poly.type
_entity_poly.pdbx_seq_one_letter_code
_entity_poly.pdbx_strand_id
1 'polypeptide(L)'
;MKARKGVQEAIALFKFLENKTGVSYSPVFAPLLGAVDEAAKGYIISTLKGAIPDDPNKRQRFFEPDLSVLHPRDESFHKRQAFNLRRTLLENDGIMPIGLLKWCLEYAKSPRVPPGGIFSAIKSKFAGAEKKDILDTIDKIYSFRNEYIAHQEKELDDMNTAKEAIDDWIKGLIQISGSIE
;
A
#
# COMPACT_ATOMS: atom_id res chain seq x y z
N MET A 1 10.59 3.25 13.53
CA MET A 1 10.45 4.41 14.44
C MET A 1 9.10 5.11 14.30
N LYS A 2 8.67 5.48 13.08
CA LYS A 2 7.36 6.11 12.85
C LYS A 2 6.14 5.20 13.07
N ALA A 3 6.20 3.92 12.68
CA ALA A 3 5.10 2.99 12.94
C ALA A 3 4.73 2.87 14.43
N ARG A 4 5.72 2.65 15.30
CA ARG A 4 5.52 2.60 16.76
C ARG A 4 4.93 3.90 17.29
N LYS A 5 5.44 5.05 16.86
CA LYS A 5 4.94 6.36 17.27
C LYS A 5 3.47 6.56 16.84
N GLY A 6 3.16 6.28 15.58
CA GLY A 6 1.80 6.42 15.05
C GLY A 6 0.80 5.51 15.76
N VAL A 7 1.19 4.28 16.10
CA VAL A 7 0.37 3.36 16.90
C VAL A 7 0.13 3.90 18.31
N GLN A 8 1.15 4.44 18.97
CA GLN A 8 0.99 5.03 20.31
C GLN A 8 0.05 6.24 20.29
N GLU A 9 0.18 7.11 19.29
CA GLU A 9 -0.68 8.29 19.11
C GLU A 9 -2.12 7.88 18.81
N ALA A 10 -2.34 6.87 17.95
CA ALA A 10 -3.67 6.33 17.67
C ALA A 10 -4.34 5.75 18.93
N ILE A 11 -3.62 4.93 19.69
CA ILE A 11 -4.14 4.35 20.94
C ILE A 11 -4.48 5.44 21.96
N ALA A 12 -3.64 6.47 22.08
CA ALA A 12 -3.90 7.59 22.99
C ALA A 12 -5.16 8.38 22.57
N LEU A 13 -5.32 8.65 21.27
CA LEU A 13 -6.50 9.32 20.73
C LEU A 13 -7.76 8.47 20.94
N PHE A 14 -7.69 7.16 20.68
CA PHE A 14 -8.82 6.26 20.91
C PHE A 14 -9.28 6.28 22.37
N LYS A 15 -8.35 6.13 23.32
CA LYS A 15 -8.66 6.18 24.77
C LYS A 15 -9.27 7.51 25.22
N PHE A 16 -8.88 8.60 24.56
CA PHE A 16 -9.47 9.91 24.83
C PHE A 16 -10.91 10.04 24.31
N LEU A 17 -11.23 9.35 23.21
CA LEU A 17 -12.54 9.40 22.57
C LEU A 17 -13.53 8.35 23.11
N GLU A 18 -13.07 7.19 23.59
CA GLU A 18 -13.93 6.06 23.99
C GLU A 18 -14.93 6.38 25.11
N ASN A 19 -14.67 7.42 25.90
CA ASN A 19 -15.53 7.88 26.99
C ASN A 19 -16.45 9.06 26.59
N LYS A 20 -16.47 9.43 25.31
CA LYS A 20 -17.25 10.56 24.79
C LYS A 20 -18.42 10.07 23.94
N THR A 21 -19.54 10.78 24.03
CA THR A 21 -20.74 10.48 23.23
C THR A 21 -20.79 11.35 21.97
N GLY A 22 -21.29 10.78 20.87
CA GLY A 22 -21.49 11.54 19.62
C GLY A 22 -20.20 12.05 18.98
N VAL A 23 -19.11 11.28 19.12
CA VAL A 23 -17.81 11.62 18.53
C VAL A 23 -17.51 10.70 17.34
N SER A 24 -16.81 11.25 16.35
CA SER A 24 -16.19 10.47 15.28
C SER A 24 -14.84 9.92 15.74
N TYR A 25 -14.59 8.65 15.44
CA TYR A 25 -13.31 7.97 15.64
C TYR A 25 -12.36 8.11 14.44
N SER A 26 -12.76 8.71 13.32
CA SER A 26 -11.89 8.91 12.14
C SER A 26 -10.54 9.58 12.47
N PRO A 27 -10.45 10.57 13.38
CA PRO A 27 -9.18 11.20 13.77
C PRO A 27 -8.14 10.22 14.34
N VAL A 28 -8.56 9.08 14.89
CA VAL A 28 -7.66 8.04 15.45
C VAL A 28 -6.72 7.47 14.37
N PHE A 29 -7.17 7.47 13.11
CA PHE A 29 -6.42 6.87 12.00
C PHE A 29 -5.43 7.83 11.34
N ALA A 30 -5.51 9.13 11.60
CA ALA A 30 -4.58 10.13 11.06
C ALA A 30 -3.10 9.77 11.31
N PRO A 31 -2.66 9.44 12.55
CA PRO A 31 -1.28 9.01 12.79
C PRO A 31 -0.92 7.66 12.16
N LEU A 32 -1.90 6.80 11.89
CA LEU A 32 -1.67 5.49 11.27
C LEU A 32 -1.51 5.57 9.75
N LEU A 33 -2.17 6.53 9.08
CA LEU A 33 -2.08 6.71 7.62
C LEU A 33 -0.62 6.85 7.16
N GLY A 34 0.12 7.78 7.78
CA GLY A 34 1.51 8.02 7.44
C GLY A 34 2.42 6.82 7.75
N ALA A 35 2.14 6.10 8.85
CA ALA A 35 2.87 4.90 9.22
C ALA A 35 2.68 3.77 8.20
N VAL A 36 1.43 3.55 7.77
CA VAL A 36 1.07 2.49 6.83
C VAL A 36 1.65 2.78 5.45
N ASP A 37 1.55 4.02 4.96
CA ASP A 37 2.13 4.39 3.67
C ASP A 37 3.67 4.29 3.68
N GLU A 38 4.32 4.65 4.77
CA GLU A 38 5.77 4.49 4.87
C GLU A 38 6.19 3.02 4.89
N ALA A 39 5.47 2.17 5.65
CA ALA A 39 5.73 0.74 5.68
C ALA A 39 5.52 0.11 4.29
N ALA A 40 4.40 0.43 3.63
CA ALA A 40 4.10 -0.05 2.28
C ALA A 40 5.15 0.40 1.27
N LYS A 41 5.60 1.66 1.36
CA LYS A 41 6.69 2.17 0.53
C LYS A 41 8.00 1.40 0.76
N GLY A 42 8.37 1.18 2.01
CA GLY A 42 9.57 0.40 2.38
C GLY A 42 9.51 -1.03 1.84
N TYR A 43 8.33 -1.66 1.89
CA TYR A 43 8.10 -2.99 1.34
C TYR A 43 8.29 -3.03 -0.19
N ILE A 44 7.72 -2.07 -0.92
CA ILE A 44 7.87 -1.99 -2.38
C ILE A 44 9.35 -1.81 -2.74
N ILE A 45 10.04 -0.90 -2.03
CA ILE A 45 11.46 -0.62 -2.29
C ILE A 45 12.32 -1.87 -2.02
N SER A 46 12.20 -2.49 -0.84
CA SER A 46 12.97 -3.69 -0.50
C SER A 46 12.72 -4.84 -1.49
N THR A 47 11.48 -5.00 -1.95
CA THR A 47 11.10 -6.08 -2.88
C THR A 47 11.63 -5.86 -4.31
N LEU A 48 11.63 -4.62 -4.82
CA LEU A 48 11.90 -4.34 -6.23
C LEU A 48 13.25 -3.69 -6.52
N LYS A 49 13.90 -3.05 -5.54
CA LYS A 49 15.11 -2.25 -5.78
C LYS A 49 16.22 -3.04 -6.48
N GLY A 50 16.42 -4.31 -6.10
CA GLY A 50 17.42 -5.18 -6.71
C GLY A 50 17.11 -5.63 -8.15
N ALA A 51 15.90 -5.38 -8.66
CA ALA A 51 15.53 -5.69 -10.04
C ALA A 51 15.75 -4.51 -11.01
N ILE A 52 16.05 -3.31 -10.48
CA ILE A 52 16.20 -2.09 -11.28
C ILE A 52 17.58 -2.10 -11.97
N PRO A 53 17.66 -1.95 -13.30
CA PRO A 53 18.95 -1.83 -13.98
C PRO A 53 19.69 -0.54 -13.59
N ASP A 54 21.02 -0.64 -13.46
CA ASP A 54 21.88 0.54 -13.20
C ASP A 54 22.06 1.42 -14.44
N ASP A 55 22.09 0.81 -15.63
CA ASP A 55 22.21 1.52 -16.90
C ASP A 55 20.98 2.41 -17.17
N PRO A 56 21.15 3.72 -17.42
CA PRO A 56 20.03 4.64 -17.59
C PRO A 56 19.05 4.24 -18.69
N ASN A 57 19.54 3.73 -19.83
CA ASN A 57 18.70 3.36 -20.97
C ASN A 57 17.90 2.08 -20.69
N LYS A 58 18.51 1.10 -20.01
CA LYS A 58 17.81 -0.11 -19.54
C LYS A 58 16.81 0.23 -18.43
N ARG A 59 17.15 1.15 -17.53
CA ARG A 59 16.26 1.61 -16.47
C ARG A 59 15.04 2.34 -17.02
N GLN A 60 15.20 3.18 -18.03
CA GLN A 60 14.07 3.80 -18.71
C GLN A 60 13.14 2.74 -19.30
N ARG A 61 13.67 1.82 -20.11
CA ARG A 61 12.89 0.70 -20.69
C ARG A 61 12.25 -0.21 -19.65
N PHE A 62 12.86 -0.33 -18.46
CA PHE A 62 12.29 -1.09 -17.35
C PHE A 62 10.99 -0.46 -16.83
N PHE A 63 10.92 0.87 -16.72
CA PHE A 63 9.70 1.58 -16.28
C PHE A 63 8.77 1.95 -17.44
N GLU A 64 9.25 1.92 -18.68
CA GLU A 64 8.49 2.22 -19.90
C GLU A 64 8.52 1.02 -20.88
N PRO A 65 8.02 -0.17 -20.47
CA PRO A 65 7.92 -1.30 -21.39
C PRO A 65 6.84 -1.05 -22.45
N ASP A 66 6.90 -1.80 -23.55
CA ASP A 66 5.87 -1.73 -24.59
C ASP A 66 4.54 -2.27 -24.07
N LEU A 67 3.56 -1.37 -23.93
CA LEU A 67 2.21 -1.68 -23.46
C LEU A 67 1.19 -1.81 -24.60
N SER A 68 1.61 -1.71 -25.86
CA SER A 68 0.71 -1.75 -27.03
C SER A 68 -0.09 -3.05 -27.16
N VAL A 69 0.38 -4.11 -26.50
CA VAL A 69 -0.31 -5.41 -26.41
C VAL A 69 -1.54 -5.39 -25.48
N LEU A 70 -1.73 -4.32 -24.72
CA LEU A 70 -2.86 -4.16 -23.79
C LEU A 70 -4.02 -3.39 -24.44
N HIS A 71 -5.23 -3.62 -23.94
CA HIS A 71 -6.37 -2.77 -24.27
C HIS A 71 -6.08 -1.31 -23.84
N PRO A 72 -6.47 -0.26 -24.60
CA PRO A 72 -6.07 1.13 -24.31
C PRO A 72 -6.41 1.63 -22.90
N ARG A 73 -7.55 1.19 -22.35
CA ARG A 73 -7.94 1.50 -20.96
C ARG A 73 -6.92 0.95 -19.96
N ASP A 74 -6.49 -0.30 -20.18
CA ASP A 74 -5.51 -0.98 -19.35
C ASP A 74 -4.12 -0.39 -19.54
N GLU A 75 -3.74 -0.04 -20.78
CA GLU A 75 -2.50 0.65 -21.08
C GLU A 75 -2.35 1.93 -20.24
N SER A 76 -3.34 2.82 -20.29
CA SER A 76 -3.30 4.09 -19.55
C SER A 76 -3.13 3.88 -18.05
N PHE A 77 -3.81 2.87 -17.49
CA PHE A 77 -3.75 2.54 -16.08
C PHE A 77 -2.39 1.97 -15.70
N HIS A 78 -1.87 1.01 -16.45
CA HIS A 78 -0.57 0.39 -16.19
C HIS A 78 0.57 1.41 -16.37
N LYS A 79 0.47 2.33 -17.33
CA LYS A 79 1.42 3.44 -17.48
C LYS A 79 1.46 4.33 -16.23
N ARG A 80 0.30 4.67 -15.65
CA ARG A 80 0.24 5.43 -14.38
C ARG A 80 0.86 4.65 -13.23
N GLN A 81 0.62 3.35 -13.14
CA GLN A 81 1.21 2.50 -12.09
C GLN A 81 2.73 2.39 -12.23
N ALA A 82 3.24 2.16 -13.44
CA ALA A 82 4.67 2.12 -13.72
C ALA A 82 5.36 3.46 -13.39
N PHE A 83 4.73 4.58 -13.74
CA PHE A 83 5.22 5.91 -13.36
C PHE A 83 5.23 6.10 -11.84
N ASN A 84 4.18 5.68 -11.13
CA ASN A 84 4.13 5.76 -9.68
C ASN A 84 5.19 4.88 -9.01
N LEU A 85 5.46 3.68 -9.53
CA LEU A 85 6.56 2.84 -9.05
C LEU A 85 7.92 3.47 -9.28
N ARG A 86 8.14 4.10 -10.44
CA ARG A 86 9.38 4.83 -10.72
C ARG A 86 9.61 5.89 -9.63
N ARG A 87 8.57 6.70 -9.37
CA ARG A 87 8.52 7.70 -8.29
C ARG A 87 8.82 7.12 -6.92
N THR A 88 8.19 6.01 -6.57
CA THR A 88 8.47 5.29 -5.32
C THR A 88 9.91 4.81 -5.23
N LEU A 89 10.45 4.21 -6.30
CA LEU A 89 11.70 3.46 -6.26
C LEU A 89 12.95 4.34 -6.48
N LEU A 90 12.84 5.40 -7.26
CA LEU A 90 13.97 6.27 -7.62
C LEU A 90 13.92 7.60 -6.86
N GLU A 91 12.73 8.20 -6.73
CA GLU A 91 12.55 9.51 -6.11
C GLU A 91 12.06 9.45 -4.66
N ASN A 92 11.64 8.26 -4.18
CA ASN A 92 11.07 8.05 -2.84
C ASN A 92 9.78 8.89 -2.57
N ASP A 93 9.07 9.29 -3.63
CA ASP A 93 7.99 10.29 -3.62
C ASP A 93 6.67 9.80 -4.26
N GLY A 94 6.49 8.48 -4.32
CA GLY A 94 5.30 7.85 -4.87
C GLY A 94 4.01 8.21 -4.11
N ILE A 95 2.91 8.16 -4.84
CA ILE A 95 1.57 8.54 -4.39
C ILE A 95 0.85 7.29 -3.87
N MET A 96 0.17 7.42 -2.73
CA MET A 96 -0.65 6.35 -2.14
C MET A 96 0.06 4.99 -2.03
N PRO A 97 1.23 4.89 -1.36
CA PRO A 97 2.00 3.64 -1.26
C PRO A 97 1.20 2.40 -0.86
N ILE A 98 0.23 2.48 0.06
CA ILE A 98 -0.61 1.31 0.39
C ILE A 98 -1.42 0.82 -0.81
N GLY A 99 -2.03 1.74 -1.57
CA GLY A 99 -2.77 1.40 -2.78
C GLY A 99 -1.85 0.86 -3.87
N LEU A 100 -0.63 1.38 -3.97
CA LEU A 100 0.37 0.88 -4.90
C LEU A 100 0.85 -0.54 -4.53
N LEU A 101 1.06 -0.81 -3.24
CA LEU A 101 1.42 -2.14 -2.73
C LEU A 101 0.30 -3.14 -3.00
N LYS A 102 -0.96 -2.78 -2.69
CA LYS A 102 -2.15 -3.57 -3.02
C LYS A 102 -2.15 -3.95 -4.49
N TRP A 103 -1.98 -2.96 -5.36
CA TRP A 103 -1.95 -3.19 -6.80
C TRP A 103 -0.81 -4.12 -7.23
N CYS A 104 0.39 -4.00 -6.66
CA CYS A 104 1.50 -4.91 -6.97
C CYS A 104 1.17 -6.38 -6.63
N LEU A 105 0.59 -6.60 -5.44
CA LEU A 105 0.19 -7.92 -4.97
C LEU A 105 -0.93 -8.53 -5.83
N GLU A 106 -1.94 -7.73 -6.19
CA GLU A 106 -3.02 -8.16 -7.10
C GLU A 106 -2.49 -8.47 -8.50
N TYR A 107 -1.61 -7.60 -9.02
CA TYR A 107 -1.02 -7.76 -10.34
C TYR A 107 -0.17 -9.03 -10.42
N ALA A 108 0.61 -9.33 -9.38
CA ALA A 108 1.39 -10.56 -9.31
C ALA A 108 0.51 -11.81 -9.42
N LYS A 109 -0.64 -11.84 -8.72
CA LYS A 109 -1.61 -12.96 -8.75
C LYS A 109 -2.39 -13.10 -10.05
N SER A 110 -2.48 -12.04 -10.86
CA SER A 110 -3.22 -12.08 -12.13
C SER A 110 -2.71 -13.20 -13.06
N PRO A 111 -3.54 -13.83 -13.92
CA PRO A 111 -3.05 -14.80 -14.90
C PRO A 111 -2.40 -14.12 -16.13
N ARG A 112 -2.45 -12.78 -16.22
CA ARG A 112 -1.96 -12.04 -17.39
C ARG A 112 -0.45 -12.18 -17.55
N VAL A 113 -0.01 -12.39 -18.79
CA VAL A 113 1.40 -12.32 -19.20
C VAL A 113 1.87 -10.87 -19.06
N PRO A 114 2.98 -10.59 -18.35
CA PRO A 114 3.46 -9.24 -18.19
C PRO A 114 4.06 -8.71 -19.50
N PRO A 115 3.88 -7.41 -19.82
CA PRO A 115 4.47 -6.78 -21.01
C PRO A 115 5.99 -6.54 -20.90
N GLY A 116 6.69 -7.21 -19.97
CA GLY A 116 8.11 -6.98 -19.69
C GLY A 116 8.38 -6.00 -18.55
N GLY A 117 9.65 -5.56 -18.43
CA GLY A 117 10.10 -4.53 -17.51
C GLY A 117 9.64 -4.71 -16.06
N ILE A 118 9.20 -3.62 -15.44
CA ILE A 118 8.70 -3.55 -14.07
C ILE A 118 7.56 -4.53 -13.80
N PHE A 119 6.70 -4.80 -14.78
CA PHE A 119 5.59 -5.75 -14.62
C PHE A 119 6.08 -7.20 -14.46
N SER A 120 7.16 -7.56 -15.17
CA SER A 120 7.80 -8.87 -14.99
C SER A 120 8.52 -8.97 -13.65
N ALA A 121 9.13 -7.87 -13.19
CA ALA A 121 9.71 -7.80 -11.85
C ALA A 121 8.63 -7.97 -10.76
N ILE A 122 7.46 -7.34 -10.91
CA ILE A 122 6.35 -7.49 -9.95
C ILE A 122 5.89 -8.95 -9.91
N LYS A 123 5.63 -9.55 -11.08
CA LYS A 123 5.21 -10.96 -11.19
C LYS A 123 6.15 -11.91 -10.47
N SER A 124 7.46 -11.71 -10.63
CA SER A 124 8.47 -12.59 -10.03
C SER A 124 8.72 -12.31 -8.56
N LYS A 125 8.75 -11.04 -8.13
CA LYS A 125 9.15 -10.65 -6.76
C LYS A 125 8.00 -10.59 -5.75
N PHE A 126 6.75 -10.50 -6.22
CA PHE A 126 5.55 -10.54 -5.37
C PHE A 126 4.77 -11.85 -5.49
N ALA A 127 5.31 -12.87 -6.17
CA ALA A 127 4.78 -14.22 -6.09
C ALA A 127 5.15 -14.88 -4.75
N GLY A 128 4.26 -15.71 -4.20
CA GLY A 128 4.49 -16.42 -2.93
C GLY A 128 3.21 -16.58 -2.11
N ALA A 129 3.17 -17.59 -1.25
CA ALA A 129 2.03 -17.84 -0.38
C ALA A 129 1.97 -16.79 0.75
N GLU A 130 3.11 -16.37 1.27
CA GLU A 130 3.26 -15.30 2.27
C GLU A 130 2.73 -13.95 1.76
N LYS A 131 2.74 -13.74 0.44
CA LYS A 131 2.21 -12.53 -0.21
C LYS A 131 0.69 -12.54 -0.30
N LYS A 132 0.03 -13.71 -0.18
CA LYS A 132 -1.44 -13.82 -0.16
C LYS A 132 -1.99 -13.26 1.14
N ASP A 133 -1.42 -13.64 2.28
CA ASP A 133 -1.88 -13.18 3.59
C ASP A 133 -1.64 -11.68 3.76
N ILE A 134 -0.57 -11.14 3.14
CA ILE A 134 -0.33 -9.69 3.12
C ILE A 134 -1.40 -8.97 2.31
N LEU A 135 -1.78 -9.50 1.14
CA LEU A 135 -2.81 -8.88 0.31
C LEU A 135 -4.15 -8.77 1.04
N ASP A 136 -4.59 -9.82 1.73
CA ASP A 136 -5.88 -9.80 2.43
C ASP A 136 -5.88 -8.74 3.56
N THR A 137 -4.77 -8.59 4.28
CA THR A 137 -4.61 -7.53 5.29
C THR A 137 -4.58 -6.14 4.66
N ILE A 138 -3.84 -5.95 3.57
CA ILE A 138 -3.75 -4.66 2.85
C ILE A 138 -5.11 -4.25 2.28
N ASP A 139 -5.87 -5.20 1.73
CA ASP A 139 -7.18 -4.94 1.15
C ASP A 139 -8.19 -4.44 2.20
N LYS A 140 -8.18 -5.04 3.41
CA LYS A 140 -8.98 -4.58 4.54
C LYS A 140 -8.64 -3.14 4.94
N ILE A 141 -7.35 -2.84 5.13
CA ILE A 141 -6.89 -1.50 5.50
C ILE A 141 -7.24 -0.49 4.41
N TYR A 142 -7.01 -0.83 3.15
CA TYR A 142 -7.28 0.04 2.01
C TYR A 142 -8.77 0.36 1.88
N SER A 143 -9.63 -0.65 2.01
CA SER A 143 -11.09 -0.49 1.92
C SER A 143 -11.61 0.36 3.07
N PHE A 144 -11.20 0.06 4.31
CA PHE A 144 -11.57 0.85 5.48
C PHE A 144 -11.12 2.31 5.37
N ARG A 145 -9.87 2.54 4.94
CA ARG A 145 -9.34 3.90 4.70
C ARG A 145 -10.25 4.66 3.74
N ASN A 146 -10.59 4.06 2.59
CA ASN A 146 -11.35 4.76 1.58
C ASN A 146 -12.76 5.08 2.07
N GLU A 147 -13.44 4.11 2.70
CA GLU A 147 -14.81 4.25 3.19
C GLU A 147 -14.94 5.28 4.33
N TYR A 148 -14.13 5.16 5.38
CA TYR A 148 -14.33 5.91 6.63
C TYR A 148 -13.42 7.12 6.81
N ILE A 149 -12.27 7.16 6.12
CA ILE A 149 -11.20 8.10 6.46
C ILE A 149 -10.92 9.08 5.32
N ALA A 150 -10.73 8.59 4.10
CA ALA A 150 -10.27 9.39 2.98
C ALA A 150 -11.42 10.01 2.19
N HIS A 151 -12.47 9.23 1.89
CA HIS A 151 -13.66 9.76 1.22
C HIS A 151 -14.76 10.11 2.22
N GLN A 152 -14.73 9.50 3.42
CA GLN A 152 -15.73 9.67 4.47
C GLN A 152 -17.15 9.44 3.94
N GLU A 153 -17.31 8.39 3.13
CA GLU A 153 -18.63 7.96 2.63
C GLU A 153 -19.53 7.55 3.79
N LYS A 154 -18.92 7.09 4.88
CA LYS A 154 -19.58 6.80 6.16
C LYS A 154 -18.83 7.47 7.30
N GLU A 155 -19.60 7.95 8.28
CA GLU A 155 -19.05 8.39 9.55
C GLU A 155 -18.64 7.18 10.39
N LEU A 156 -17.47 7.27 11.03
CA LEU A 156 -16.97 6.24 11.94
C LEU A 156 -17.33 6.60 13.38
N ASP A 157 -18.58 6.36 13.78
CA ASP A 157 -19.13 6.68 15.11
C ASP A 157 -19.31 5.45 16.02
N ASP A 158 -19.24 4.24 15.46
CA ASP A 158 -19.24 2.99 16.23
C ASP A 158 -17.85 2.67 16.79
N MET A 159 -17.77 2.60 18.13
CA MET A 159 -16.53 2.35 18.86
C MET A 159 -15.93 0.98 18.57
N ASN A 160 -16.75 -0.06 18.42
CA ASN A 160 -16.26 -1.42 18.21
C ASN A 160 -15.63 -1.56 16.82
N THR A 161 -16.28 -1.01 15.80
CA THR A 161 -15.77 -0.91 14.43
C THR A 161 -14.43 -0.18 14.39
N ALA A 162 -14.31 0.95 15.10
CA ALA A 162 -13.06 1.68 15.20
C ALA A 162 -11.96 0.85 15.88
N LYS A 163 -12.28 0.17 16.99
CA LYS A 163 -11.33 -0.67 17.73
C LYS A 163 -10.82 -1.85 16.89
N GLU A 164 -11.73 -2.57 16.23
CA GLU A 164 -11.36 -3.68 15.33
C GLU A 164 -10.46 -3.21 14.18
N ALA A 165 -10.78 -2.05 13.59
CA ALA A 165 -9.96 -1.47 12.54
C ALA A 165 -8.58 -1.04 13.05
N ILE A 166 -8.46 -0.47 14.26
CA ILE A 166 -7.14 -0.16 14.86
C ILE A 166 -6.30 -1.44 14.99
N ASP A 167 -6.88 -2.53 15.48
CA ASP A 167 -6.19 -3.81 15.62
C ASP A 167 -5.72 -4.35 14.26
N ASP A 168 -6.57 -4.26 13.23
CA ASP A 168 -6.23 -4.69 11.87
C ASP A 168 -5.12 -3.84 11.24
N TRP A 169 -5.13 -2.52 11.45
CA TRP A 169 -4.07 -1.63 10.99
C TRP A 169 -2.75 -1.88 11.70
N ILE A 170 -2.77 -2.16 13.02
CA ILE A 170 -1.56 -2.53 13.78
C ILE A 170 -1.00 -3.86 13.29
N LYS A 171 -1.86 -4.88 13.09
CA LYS A 171 -1.45 -6.18 12.53
C LYS A 171 -0.81 -6.01 11.15
N GLY A 172 -1.44 -5.23 10.27
CA GLY A 172 -0.89 -4.94 8.95
C GLY A 172 0.45 -4.22 9.02
N LEU A 173 0.59 -3.20 9.88
CA LEU A 173 1.87 -2.53 10.11
C LEU A 173 2.98 -3.50 10.53
N ILE A 174 2.68 -4.42 11.46
CA ILE A 174 3.63 -5.44 11.91
C ILE A 174 4.01 -6.37 10.75
N GLN A 175 3.02 -6.87 10.01
CA GLN A 175 3.22 -7.81 8.92
C GLN A 175 4.05 -7.21 7.78
N ILE A 176 3.75 -5.97 7.38
CA ILE A 176 4.47 -5.26 6.31
C ILE A 176 5.90 -4.91 6.78
N SER A 177 6.04 -4.40 8.01
CA SER A 177 7.34 -3.96 8.51
C SER A 177 8.28 -5.13 8.83
N GLY A 178 7.75 -6.24 9.34
CA GLY A 178 8.53 -7.45 9.65
C GLY A 178 8.93 -8.26 8.42
N SER A 179 8.36 -7.96 7.25
CA SER A 179 8.78 -8.56 5.98
C SER A 179 9.98 -7.83 5.34
N ILE A 180 10.48 -6.77 5.98
CA ILE A 180 11.68 -6.03 5.58
C ILE A 180 12.85 -6.56 6.41
N GLU A 181 13.28 -7.78 6.11
CA GLU A 181 14.53 -8.37 6.63
C GLU A 181 15.53 -8.59 5.49
#